data_AF-V7CUW2-F1
#
_entry.id   AF-V7CUW2-F1
#
_cell.length_a   1.000
_cell.length_b   1.000
_cell.length_c   1.000
_cell.angle_alpha   90.00
_cell.angle_beta   90.00
_cell.angle_gamma   90.00
#
_symmetry.space_group_name_H-M   'P 1'
#
loop_
_entity.id
_entity.type
_entity.pdbx_description
1 polymer ?
#
loop_
_entity_poly.entity_id
_entity_poly.type
_entity_poly.pdbx_seq_one_letter_code
_entity_poly.pdbx_strand_id
1 'polypeptide(L)'
;MVKGSEIDGVEVPEAMIETLNRTLGSLQQLETELPQFLSLSDPDLLAQLPLLERAHSLFSLAKLASTLFSLKLRCRGVNPNDHPVKSELDKINVLQKKLERLARLSEAQEQDMRNINGGEGPEMNYEERAGQKRKYPSSEEPSVQIDHMESLEKVKEEHLGYDTENVKGTVVIDISDDDDDEYM
;
A
#
# COMPACT_ATOMS: atom_id res chain seq x y z
N MET A 1 -54.37 4.58 12.17
CA MET A 1 -54.40 3.44 11.23
C MET A 1 -54.20 3.98 9.81
N VAL A 2 -52.95 4.13 9.38
CA VAL A 2 -52.62 4.57 8.01
C VAL A 2 -52.52 3.32 7.14
N LYS A 3 -53.32 3.31 6.07
CA LYS A 3 -53.45 2.23 5.09
C LYS A 3 -52.09 1.91 4.47
N GLY A 4 -51.76 0.62 4.42
CA GLY A 4 -50.68 0.10 3.59
C GLY A 4 -50.93 0.49 2.14
N SER A 5 -49.96 1.18 1.55
CA SER A 5 -49.91 1.43 0.12
C SER A 5 -49.46 0.14 -0.59
N GLU A 6 -50.41 -0.53 -1.23
CA GLU A 6 -50.14 -1.55 -2.24
C GLU A 6 -49.32 -0.92 -3.38
N ILE A 7 -48.04 -1.29 -3.49
CA ILE A 7 -47.24 -1.10 -4.69
C ILE A 7 -47.49 -2.28 -5.63
N ASP A 8 -48.70 -2.34 -6.18
CA ASP A 8 -49.05 -3.31 -7.22
C ASP A 8 -48.49 -2.82 -8.56
N GLY A 9 -47.65 -3.63 -9.22
CA GLY A 9 -47.34 -3.47 -10.65
C GLY A 9 -45.92 -3.09 -11.10
N VAL A 10 -44.88 -3.14 -10.25
CA VAL A 10 -43.49 -3.04 -10.75
C VAL A 10 -42.92 -4.45 -10.93
N GLU A 11 -43.11 -5.02 -12.12
CA GLU A 11 -42.42 -6.26 -12.51
C GLU A 11 -40.91 -5.99 -12.63
N VAL A 12 -40.14 -6.54 -11.70
CA VAL A 12 -38.68 -6.44 -11.71
C VAL A 12 -38.14 -7.32 -12.85
N PRO A 13 -37.34 -6.78 -13.79
CA PRO A 13 -36.70 -7.56 -14.82
C PRO A 13 -35.91 -8.75 -14.26
N GLU A 14 -36.10 -9.92 -14.85
CA GLU A 14 -35.42 -11.16 -14.45
C GLU A 14 -33.89 -11.03 -14.46
N ALA A 15 -33.35 -10.26 -15.41
CA ALA A 15 -31.92 -9.93 -15.46
C ALA A 15 -31.42 -9.22 -14.18
N MET A 16 -32.23 -8.35 -13.57
CA MET A 16 -31.86 -7.70 -12.30
C MET A 16 -31.84 -8.72 -11.15
N ILE A 17 -32.79 -9.65 -11.13
CA ILE A 17 -32.86 -10.72 -10.11
C ILE A 17 -31.62 -11.63 -10.20
N GLU A 18 -31.21 -12.03 -11.41
CA GLU A 18 -30.00 -12.82 -11.61
C GLU A 18 -28.75 -12.07 -11.12
N THR A 19 -28.60 -10.79 -11.47
CA THR A 19 -27.46 -9.98 -10.99
C THR A 19 -27.44 -9.88 -9.47
N LEU A 20 -28.60 -9.71 -8.82
CA LEU A 20 -28.70 -9.63 -7.37
C LEU A 20 -28.28 -10.95 -6.72
N ASN A 21 -28.79 -12.08 -7.22
CA ASN A 21 -28.42 -13.41 -6.73
C ASN A 21 -26.92 -13.69 -6.89
N ARG A 22 -26.33 -13.31 -8.03
CA ARG A 22 -24.88 -13.41 -8.24
C ARG A 22 -24.09 -12.56 -7.24
N THR A 23 -24.56 -11.34 -6.98
CA THR A 23 -23.90 -10.42 -6.04
C THR A 23 -23.99 -10.96 -4.62
N LEU A 24 -25.15 -11.48 -4.22
CA LEU A 24 -25.35 -12.14 -2.93
C LEU A 24 -24.43 -13.36 -2.75
N GLY A 25 -24.35 -14.24 -3.76
CA GLY A 25 -23.43 -15.38 -3.70
C GLY A 25 -21.96 -14.96 -3.59
N SER A 26 -21.57 -13.87 -4.27
CA SER A 26 -20.21 -13.32 -4.17
C SER A 26 -19.91 -12.75 -2.77
N LEU A 27 -20.91 -12.12 -2.13
CA LEU A 27 -20.78 -11.61 -0.76
C LEU A 27 -20.68 -12.74 0.27
N GLN A 28 -21.46 -13.82 0.11
CA GLN A 28 -21.38 -15.00 0.98
C GLN A 28 -20.00 -15.66 0.88
N GLN A 29 -19.45 -15.80 -0.33
CA GLN A 29 -18.10 -16.31 -0.50
C GLN A 29 -17.05 -15.41 0.16
N LEU A 30 -17.19 -14.09 -0.01
CA LEU A 30 -16.30 -13.14 0.66
C LEU A 30 -16.40 -13.27 2.19
N GLU A 31 -17.60 -13.40 2.74
CA GLU A 31 -17.82 -13.59 4.18
C GLU A 31 -17.11 -14.84 4.72
N THR A 32 -17.05 -15.92 3.93
CA THR A 32 -16.33 -17.14 4.32
C THR A 32 -14.81 -17.01 4.26
N GLU A 33 -14.27 -16.28 3.28
CA GLU A 33 -12.82 -16.15 3.05
C GLU A 33 -12.19 -15.02 3.88
N LEU A 34 -12.98 -14.00 4.23
CA LEU A 34 -12.48 -12.80 4.91
C LEU A 34 -11.83 -13.10 6.27
N PRO A 35 -12.34 -13.98 7.15
CA PRO A 35 -11.68 -14.30 8.41
C PRO A 35 -10.28 -14.89 8.21
N GLN A 36 -10.11 -15.76 7.21
CA GLN A 36 -8.80 -16.32 6.87
C GLN A 36 -7.86 -15.23 6.33
N PHE A 37 -8.36 -14.32 5.49
CA PHE A 37 -7.55 -13.19 5.03
C PHE A 37 -7.11 -12.27 6.19
N LEU A 38 -8.01 -11.99 7.12
CA LEU A 38 -7.73 -11.11 8.26
C LEU A 38 -6.75 -11.75 9.26
N SER A 39 -6.77 -13.07 9.45
CA SER A 39 -5.80 -13.75 10.31
C SER A 39 -4.37 -13.66 9.77
N LEU A 40 -4.19 -13.54 8.45
CA LEU A 40 -2.89 -13.30 7.81
C LEU A 40 -2.41 -11.85 7.93
N SER A 41 -3.27 -10.93 8.37
CA SER A 41 -2.97 -9.50 8.50
C SER A 41 -2.49 -9.10 9.91
N ASP A 42 -2.09 -10.08 10.73
CA ASP A 42 -1.56 -9.85 12.08
C ASP A 42 -0.27 -9.00 12.03
N PRO A 43 -0.20 -7.85 12.76
CA PRO A 43 0.99 -7.02 12.84
C PRO A 43 2.28 -7.78 13.16
N ASP A 44 2.22 -8.79 14.03
CA ASP A 44 3.41 -9.54 14.45
C ASP A 44 3.90 -10.50 13.35
N LEU A 45 2.97 -11.06 12.57
CA LEU A 45 3.28 -11.86 11.39
C LEU A 45 3.83 -10.97 10.27
N LEU A 46 3.19 -9.83 10.03
CA LEU A 46 3.61 -8.88 9.00
C LEU A 46 4.98 -8.26 9.27
N ALA A 47 5.36 -8.11 10.54
CA ALA A 47 6.68 -7.61 10.94
C ALA A 47 7.83 -8.56 10.53
N GLN A 48 7.55 -9.85 10.34
CA GLN A 48 8.54 -10.86 9.93
C GLN A 48 8.77 -10.87 8.42
N LEU A 49 7.86 -10.26 7.64
CA LEU A 49 7.97 -10.21 6.18
C LEU A 49 9.01 -9.15 5.73
N PRO A 50 9.68 -9.38 4.59
CA PRO A 50 10.47 -8.35 3.92
C PRO A 50 9.64 -7.08 3.67
N LEU A 51 10.31 -5.91 3.67
CA LEU A 51 9.63 -4.61 3.59
C LEU A 51 8.67 -4.47 2.40
N LEU A 52 9.06 -4.99 1.22
CA LEU A 52 8.23 -4.92 0.02
C LEU A 52 6.98 -5.80 0.16
N GLU A 53 7.14 -7.05 0.61
CA GLU A 53 6.05 -7.99 0.81
C GLU A 53 5.08 -7.51 1.90
N ARG A 54 5.62 -7.02 3.02
CA ARG A 54 4.84 -6.37 4.09
C ARG A 54 4.01 -5.20 3.54
N ALA A 55 4.59 -4.37 2.68
CA ALA A 55 3.88 -3.26 2.06
C ALA A 55 2.75 -3.74 1.13
N HIS A 56 2.95 -4.82 0.37
CA HIS A 56 1.91 -5.45 -0.45
C HIS A 56 0.76 -6.02 0.38
N SER A 57 1.06 -6.69 1.50
CA SER A 57 0.03 -7.24 2.40
C SER A 57 -0.81 -6.12 3.03
N LEU A 58 -0.18 -5.09 3.59
CA LEU A 58 -0.87 -3.94 4.17
C LEU A 58 -1.67 -3.15 3.13
N PHE A 59 -1.13 -2.98 1.92
CA PHE A 59 -1.83 -2.33 0.82
C PHE A 59 -3.08 -3.11 0.41
N SER A 60 -3.00 -4.45 0.38
CA SER A 60 -4.13 -5.32 0.07
C SER A 60 -5.27 -5.16 1.08
N LEU A 61 -4.93 -5.09 2.37
CA LEU A 61 -5.89 -4.80 3.44
C LEU A 61 -6.56 -3.43 3.27
N ALA A 62 -5.77 -2.38 3.01
CA ALA A 62 -6.30 -1.02 2.79
C ALA A 62 -7.23 -0.95 1.56
N LYS A 63 -6.85 -1.64 0.48
CA LYS A 63 -7.64 -1.73 -0.75
C LYS A 63 -8.95 -2.48 -0.51
N LEU A 64 -8.90 -3.62 0.18
CA LEU A 64 -10.09 -4.39 0.57
C LEU A 64 -11.05 -3.52 1.39
N ALA A 65 -10.58 -2.92 2.48
CA ALA A 65 -11.40 -2.08 3.35
C ALA A 65 -12.11 -0.95 2.58
N SER A 66 -11.38 -0.31 1.67
CA SER A 66 -11.91 0.80 0.86
C SER A 66 -12.89 0.35 -0.20
N THR A 67 -12.69 -0.84 -0.79
CA THR A 67 -13.65 -1.44 -1.72
C THR A 67 -14.95 -1.84 -1.02
N LEU A 68 -14.87 -2.41 0.18
CA LEU A 68 -16.07 -2.78 0.96
C LEU A 68 -16.84 -1.54 1.41
N PHE A 69 -16.14 -0.49 1.82
CA PHE A 69 -16.79 0.78 2.14
C PHE A 69 -17.46 1.40 0.90
N SER A 70 -16.80 1.36 -0.26
CA SER A 70 -17.38 1.82 -1.52
C SER A 70 -18.62 1.02 -1.93
N LEU A 71 -18.61 -0.29 -1.68
CA LEU A 71 -19.78 -1.15 -1.90
C LEU A 71 -20.92 -0.76 -0.95
N LYS A 72 -20.64 -0.59 0.34
CA LYS A 72 -21.61 -0.13 1.35
C LYS A 72 -22.28 1.19 0.95
N LEU A 73 -21.52 2.14 0.42
CA LEU A 73 -22.07 3.40 -0.10
C LEU A 73 -23.02 3.17 -1.27
N ARG A 74 -22.61 2.35 -2.24
CA ARG A 74 -23.43 2.03 -3.42
C ARG A 74 -24.72 1.31 -3.04
N CYS A 75 -24.68 0.40 -2.06
CA CYS A 75 -25.87 -0.25 -1.51
C CYS A 75 -26.83 0.74 -0.83
N ARG A 76 -26.35 1.90 -0.38
CA ARG A 76 -27.17 3.00 0.16
C ARG A 76 -27.58 4.04 -0.91
N GLY A 77 -27.26 3.79 -2.17
CA GLY A 77 -27.51 4.73 -3.27
C GLY A 77 -26.57 5.93 -3.32
N VAL A 78 -25.48 5.93 -2.54
CA VAL A 78 -24.49 7.00 -2.52
C VAL A 78 -23.34 6.65 -3.49
N ASN A 79 -23.01 7.56 -4.39
CA ASN A 79 -21.89 7.41 -5.31
C ASN A 79 -20.55 7.67 -4.57
N PRO A 80 -19.60 6.72 -4.55
CA PRO A 80 -18.29 6.94 -3.90
C PRO A 80 -17.50 8.12 -4.48
N ASN A 81 -17.75 8.51 -5.73
CA ASN A 81 -17.07 9.65 -6.37
C ASN A 81 -17.60 11.02 -5.91
N ASP A 82 -18.79 11.06 -5.32
CA ASP A 82 -19.42 12.28 -4.80
C ASP A 82 -19.36 12.34 -3.26
N HIS A 83 -18.65 11.39 -2.66
CA HIS A 83 -18.50 11.22 -1.22
C HIS A 83 -17.07 11.61 -0.78
N PRO A 84 -16.86 12.14 0.46
CA PRO A 84 -15.52 12.48 0.97
C PRO A 84 -14.48 11.35 0.90
N VAL A 85 -14.93 10.09 0.85
CA VAL A 85 -14.05 8.92 0.68
C VAL A 85 -13.26 8.94 -0.63
N LYS A 86 -13.70 9.70 -1.65
CA LYS A 86 -12.97 9.83 -2.91
C LYS A 86 -11.49 10.18 -2.69
N SER A 87 -11.18 11.12 -1.79
CA SER A 87 -9.79 11.48 -1.51
C SER A 87 -8.98 10.31 -0.94
N GLU A 88 -9.61 9.45 -0.14
CA GLU A 88 -8.97 8.23 0.38
C GLU A 88 -8.75 7.20 -0.74
N LEU A 89 -9.72 7.04 -1.66
CA LEU A 89 -9.56 6.19 -2.84
C LEU A 89 -8.43 6.69 -3.76
N ASP A 90 -8.34 8.01 -3.96
CA ASP A 90 -7.27 8.63 -4.73
C ASP A 90 -5.90 8.41 -4.06
N LYS A 91 -5.81 8.48 -2.73
CA LYS A 91 -4.59 8.12 -1.99
C LYS A 91 -4.19 6.66 -2.22
N ILE A 92 -5.13 5.72 -2.20
CA ILE A 92 -4.86 4.30 -2.49
C ILE A 92 -4.31 4.12 -3.90
N ASN A 93 -4.87 4.82 -4.89
CA ASN A 93 -4.36 4.79 -6.26
C ASN A 93 -2.92 5.33 -6.37
N VAL A 94 -2.59 6.38 -5.61
CA VAL A 94 -1.23 6.91 -5.53
C VAL A 94 -0.28 5.90 -4.87
N LEU A 95 -0.70 5.24 -3.79
CA LEU A 95 0.08 4.21 -3.11
C LEU A 95 0.33 3.00 -4.02
N GLN A 96 -0.68 2.57 -4.79
CA GLN A 96 -0.54 1.49 -5.77
C GLN A 96 0.57 1.80 -6.79
N LYS A 97 0.53 3.00 -7.38
CA LYS A 97 1.55 3.44 -8.36
C LYS A 97 2.95 3.49 -7.75
N LYS A 98 3.06 3.91 -6.49
CA LYS A 98 4.35 3.93 -5.77
C LYS A 98 4.86 2.50 -5.53
N LEU A 99 3.99 1.58 -5.14
CA LEU A 99 4.34 0.20 -4.86
C LEU A 99 4.77 -0.54 -6.15
N GLU A 100 4.05 -0.35 -7.25
CA GLU A 100 4.41 -0.89 -8.57
C GLU A 100 5.77 -0.36 -9.06
N ARG A 101 6.07 0.92 -8.79
CA ARG A 101 7.38 1.50 -9.15
C ARG A 101 8.52 0.86 -8.36
N LEU A 102 8.33 0.57 -7.07
CA LEU A 102 9.36 -0.05 -6.24
C LEU A 102 9.66 -1.48 -6.71
N ALA A 103 8.64 -2.26 -7.06
CA ALA A 103 8.82 -3.61 -7.60
C ALA A 103 9.67 -3.59 -8.89
N ARG A 104 9.37 -2.68 -9.83
CA ARG A 104 10.14 -2.54 -11.07
C ARG A 104 11.61 -2.13 -10.85
N LEU A 105 11.89 -1.30 -9.84
CA LEU A 105 13.25 -0.91 -9.51
C LEU A 105 14.05 -2.09 -8.96
N SER A 106 13.42 -2.94 -8.14
CA SER A 106 14.04 -4.18 -7.65
C SER A 106 14.43 -5.10 -8.81
N GLU A 107 13.51 -5.32 -9.75
CA GLU A 107 13.75 -6.16 -10.94
C GLU A 107 14.86 -5.58 -11.83
N ALA A 108 14.86 -4.26 -12.06
CA ALA A 108 15.87 -3.60 -12.89
C ALA A 108 17.27 -3.68 -12.26
N GLN A 109 17.37 -3.54 -10.93
CA GLN A 109 18.64 -3.70 -10.21
C GLN A 109 19.17 -5.13 -10.30
N GLU A 110 18.29 -6.13 -10.17
CA GLU A 110 18.68 -7.53 -10.33
C GLU A 110 19.14 -7.86 -11.76
N GLN A 111 18.49 -7.28 -12.77
CA GLN A 111 18.90 -7.44 -14.17
C GLN A 111 20.26 -6.79 -14.45
N ASP A 112 20.52 -5.59 -13.92
CA ASP A 112 21.81 -4.91 -14.08
C ASP A 112 22.95 -5.73 -13.46
N MET A 113 22.77 -6.22 -12.22
CA MET A 113 23.73 -7.12 -11.57
C MET A 113 23.97 -8.41 -12.36
N ARG A 114 22.93 -8.97 -12.99
CA ARG A 114 23.06 -10.17 -13.84
C ARG A 114 23.85 -9.88 -15.12
N ASN A 115 23.66 -8.71 -15.73
CA ASN A 115 24.40 -8.31 -16.93
C ASN A 115 25.88 -8.05 -16.62
N ILE A 116 26.19 -7.48 -15.47
CA ILE A 116 27.58 -7.25 -15.01
C ILE A 116 28.30 -8.57 -14.74
N ASN A 117 27.63 -9.56 -14.15
CA ASN A 117 28.22 -10.86 -13.83
C ASN A 117 28.25 -11.85 -15.01
N GLY A 118 27.42 -11.63 -16.03
CA GLY A 118 27.30 -12.51 -17.21
C GLY A 118 28.10 -12.07 -18.44
N GLY A 119 28.68 -10.86 -18.42
CA GLY A 119 29.57 -10.40 -19.49
C GLY A 119 31.01 -10.83 -19.21
N GLU A 120 31.57 -11.68 -20.06
CA GLU A 120 33.03 -11.73 -20.26
C GLU A 120 33.49 -10.30 -20.55
N GLY A 121 34.11 -9.66 -19.55
CA GLY A 121 34.68 -8.33 -19.71
C GLY A 121 35.67 -8.35 -20.88
N PRO A 122 35.79 -7.26 -21.66
CA PRO A 122 36.82 -7.18 -22.68
C PRO A 122 38.17 -7.43 -22.00
N GLU A 123 38.91 -8.45 -22.45
CA GLU A 123 40.30 -8.66 -22.06
C GLU A 123 41.05 -7.36 -22.32
N MET A 124 41.32 -6.62 -21.25
CA MET A 124 42.10 -5.40 -21.35
C MET A 124 43.54 -5.83 -21.56
N ASN A 125 43.96 -5.93 -22.82
CA ASN A 125 45.37 -6.14 -23.17
C ASN A 125 46.17 -4.94 -22.67
N TYR A 126 46.88 -5.15 -21.56
CA TYR A 126 47.90 -4.24 -21.05
C TYR A 126 49.16 -4.35 -21.93
N GLU A 127 49.06 -4.02 -23.22
CA GLU A 127 50.25 -3.82 -24.03
C GLU A 127 50.87 -2.46 -23.70
N GLU A 128 51.83 -2.53 -22.78
CA GLU A 128 53.04 -1.73 -22.64
C GLU A 128 53.19 -0.56 -23.63
N ARG A 129 52.57 0.59 -23.32
CA ARG A 129 52.94 1.86 -23.95
C ARG A 129 54.14 2.44 -23.22
N ALA A 130 55.30 1.87 -23.51
CA ALA A 130 56.60 2.45 -23.17
C ALA A 130 56.69 3.89 -23.70
N GLY A 131 57.10 4.81 -22.81
CA GLY A 131 57.75 6.06 -23.21
C GLY A 131 56.86 7.27 -23.50
N GLN A 132 56.23 7.86 -22.47
CA GLN A 132 55.98 9.31 -22.46
C GLN A 132 56.38 9.90 -21.11
N LYS A 133 57.59 10.46 -21.07
CA LYS A 133 58.14 11.19 -19.92
C LYS A 133 57.32 12.45 -19.67
N ARG A 134 56.45 12.41 -18.66
CA ARG A 134 55.87 13.62 -18.06
C ARG A 134 56.73 13.99 -16.84
N LYS A 135 57.33 15.18 -16.87
CA LYS A 135 58.06 15.76 -15.75
C LYS A 135 57.05 16.33 -14.75
N TYR A 136 56.79 15.62 -13.66
CA TYR A 136 56.33 16.21 -12.40
C TYR A 136 56.85 15.36 -11.22
N PRO A 137 57.25 15.98 -10.10
CA PRO A 137 57.99 15.32 -9.03
C PRO A 137 57.08 14.47 -8.14
N SER A 138 57.64 13.31 -7.75
CA SER A 138 57.15 12.38 -6.74
C SER A 138 56.94 13.08 -5.39
N SER A 139 55.80 12.82 -4.74
CA SER A 139 55.64 12.98 -3.29
C SER A 139 55.02 11.72 -2.72
N GLU A 140 55.67 11.21 -1.69
CA GLU A 140 55.44 9.96 -0.97
C GLU A 140 54.03 9.87 -0.36
N GLU A 141 53.49 8.64 -0.32
CA GLU A 141 52.35 8.30 0.54
C GLU A 141 52.73 8.43 2.03
N PRO A 142 51.74 8.49 2.93
CA PRO A 142 51.39 7.22 3.55
C PRO A 142 49.88 6.97 3.66
N SER A 143 49.57 5.71 3.46
CA SER A 143 48.37 4.98 3.87
C SER A 143 47.90 5.34 5.28
N VAL A 144 46.64 5.74 5.41
CA VAL A 144 45.93 5.76 6.70
C VAL A 144 44.87 4.67 6.66
N GLN A 145 44.99 3.80 7.65
CA GLN A 145 44.18 2.62 7.87
C GLN A 145 42.74 3.00 8.25
N ILE A 146 41.87 2.05 7.95
CA ILE A 146 40.45 1.99 8.23
C ILE A 146 40.20 2.11 9.74
N ASP A 147 39.24 2.95 10.13
CA ASP A 147 38.42 2.70 11.32
C ASP A 147 36.95 2.88 10.93
N HIS A 148 36.28 1.74 10.74
CA HIS A 148 34.83 1.62 10.75
C HIS A 148 34.41 1.37 12.20
N MET A 149 33.29 1.98 12.58
CA MET A 149 32.59 1.94 13.88
C MET A 149 32.95 3.07 14.83
N GLU A 150 32.19 4.19 14.81
CA GLU A 150 31.80 4.97 16.01
C GLU A 150 31.05 6.27 15.63
N SER A 151 29.91 6.23 14.92
CA SER A 151 29.10 7.45 14.70
C SER A 151 27.61 7.22 14.38
N LEU A 152 26.97 6.15 14.90
CA LEU A 152 25.53 5.92 14.68
C LEU A 152 24.69 5.85 15.97
N GLU A 153 25.26 6.27 17.11
CA GLU A 153 24.58 6.32 18.40
C GLU A 153 24.17 7.75 18.83
N LYS A 154 24.57 8.78 18.08
CA LYS A 154 24.36 10.20 18.45
C LYS A 154 23.26 10.94 17.68
N VAL A 155 22.32 10.22 17.05
CA VAL A 155 21.16 10.80 16.34
C VAL A 155 19.83 10.20 16.82
N LYS A 156 19.79 9.61 18.02
CA LYS A 156 18.54 9.10 18.63
C LYS A 156 17.97 10.01 19.72
N GLU A 157 18.55 11.17 19.94
CA GLU A 157 18.12 12.11 20.98
C GLU A 157 17.99 13.49 20.34
N GLU A 158 16.84 14.13 20.52
CA GLU A 158 16.48 15.50 20.09
C GLU A 158 15.82 15.68 18.70
N HIS A 159 14.59 15.18 18.50
CA HIS A 159 13.55 16.03 17.88
C HIS A 159 12.12 15.61 18.26
N LEU A 160 11.79 15.75 19.55
CA LEU A 160 10.41 15.77 20.01
C LEU A 160 9.92 17.24 19.95
N GLY A 161 9.48 17.65 18.77
CA GLY A 161 8.83 18.94 18.53
C GLY A 161 7.33 18.73 18.40
N TYR A 162 6.59 19.18 19.41
CA TYR A 162 5.14 19.25 19.41
C TYR A 162 4.72 20.49 18.63
N ASP A 163 4.14 20.31 17.45
CA ASP A 163 3.31 21.35 16.82
C ASP A 163 1.87 20.84 16.77
N THR A 164 1.17 21.11 17.87
CA THR A 164 -0.29 21.16 17.86
C THR A 164 -0.71 22.39 17.09
N GLU A 165 -1.21 22.23 15.86
CA GLU A 165 -2.35 23.00 15.38
C GLU A 165 -2.83 22.52 14.00
N ASN A 166 -4.16 22.39 13.90
CA ASN A 166 -4.96 22.36 12.69
C ASN A 166 -5.20 20.99 12.00
N VAL A 167 -5.78 20.04 12.73
CA VAL A 167 -6.60 18.98 12.12
C VAL A 167 -8.07 19.32 12.35
N LYS A 168 -8.69 19.84 11.29
CA LYS A 168 -10.12 20.09 11.20
C LYS A 168 -10.85 18.74 11.12
N GLY A 169 -11.43 18.34 12.25
CA GLY A 169 -12.58 17.43 12.36
C GLY A 169 -12.29 15.94 12.17
N THR A 170 -12.24 15.20 13.28
CA THR A 170 -12.51 13.76 13.30
C THR A 170 -13.99 13.54 13.00
N VAL A 171 -14.29 12.73 11.99
CA VAL A 171 -15.65 12.22 11.75
C VAL A 171 -15.93 11.18 12.83
N VAL A 172 -16.71 11.57 13.84
CA VAL A 172 -17.31 10.63 14.80
C VAL A 172 -18.40 9.88 14.03
N ILE A 173 -18.19 8.59 13.81
CA ILE A 173 -19.24 7.70 13.31
C ILE A 173 -20.00 7.25 14.56
N ASP A 174 -21.18 7.83 14.75
CA ASP A 174 -22.11 7.36 15.78
C ASP A 174 -22.66 6.00 15.35
N ILE A 175 -22.48 5.00 16.20
CA ILE A 175 -23.05 3.66 16.04
C ILE A 175 -23.96 3.46 17.25
N SER A 176 -25.02 4.26 17.35
CA SER A 176 -26.14 4.00 18.24
C SER A 176 -27.34 3.57 17.38
N ASP A 177 -27.53 2.26 17.30
CA ASP A 177 -28.76 1.63 16.83
C ASP A 177 -29.58 1.39 18.10
N ASP A 178 -30.49 2.32 18.39
CA ASP A 178 -31.32 2.34 19.60
C ASP A 178 -32.79 2.30 19.16
N ASP A 179 -33.21 1.13 18.66
CA ASP A 179 -34.62 0.80 18.42
C ASP A 179 -35.21 0.25 19.74
N ASP A 180 -35.52 1.16 20.67
CA ASP A 180 -36.41 0.87 21.80
C ASP A 180 -37.86 1.10 21.36
N ASP A 181 -38.52 0.04 20.88
CA ASP A 181 -39.97 0.01 20.70
C ASP A 181 -40.67 -0.05 22.07
N GLU A 182 -41.14 1.10 22.53
CA GLU A 182 -41.94 1.29 23.73
C GLU A 182 -43.34 0.67 23.57
N TYR A 183 -43.65 -0.32 24.43
CA TYR A 183 -45.00 -0.86 24.62
C TYR A 183 -45.92 0.19 25.25
N MET A 184 -47.01 0.56 24.56
CA MET A 184 -48.31 0.91 25.17
C MET A 184 -49.48 0.56 24.23
#